data_AF-A0AAE1UTK8-F1
#
_entry.id   AF-A0AAE1UTK8-F1
#
_cell.length_a   1.000
_cell.length_b   1.000
_cell.length_c   1.000
_cell.angle_alpha   90.00
_cell.angle_beta   90.00
_cell.angle_gamma   90.00
#
_symmetry.space_group_name_H-M   'P 1'
#
loop_
_entity.id
_entity.type
_entity.pdbx_description
1 polymer ?
#
loop_
_entity_poly.entity_id
_entity_poly.type
_entity_poly.pdbx_seq_one_letter_code
_entity_poly.pdbx_strand_id
1 'polypeptide(L)'
;MTKPNITNSLGSTLTTSDVTKFWSSPYGEFALGFQKIGNGSSGFLLAIWFNKLKEKTIVWSANRDKSRRMDPKLSFLYMED
;
A
#
# COMPACT_ATOMS: atom_id res chain seq x y z
N MET A 1 0.98 -0.30 29.92
CA MET A 1 1.10 -0.96 28.60
C MET A 1 -0.20 -0.73 27.83
N THR A 2 -0.19 0.14 26.82
CA THR A 2 -1.36 0.34 25.95
C THR A 2 -1.43 -0.82 24.95
N LYS A 3 -2.59 -1.48 24.92
CA LYS A 3 -2.92 -2.57 23.99
C LYS A 3 -2.77 -2.05 22.56
N PRO A 4 -2.13 -2.76 21.61
CA PRO A 4 -2.11 -2.32 20.23
C PRO A 4 -3.55 -2.29 19.73
N ASN A 5 -4.03 -1.13 19.30
CA ASN A 5 -5.29 -0.99 18.58
C ASN A 5 -5.11 -1.61 17.19
N ILE A 6 -5.19 -2.94 17.10
CA ILE A 6 -5.42 -3.62 15.83
C ILE A 6 -6.86 -3.32 15.43
N THR A 7 -7.05 -2.28 14.63
CA THR A 7 -8.37 -1.78 14.19
C THR A 7 -9.05 -2.67 13.13
N ASN A 8 -8.53 -3.88 12.89
CA ASN A 8 -9.04 -4.79 11.86
C ASN A 8 -9.30 -6.16 12.47
N SER A 9 -10.56 -6.45 12.72
CA SER A 9 -10.99 -7.79 13.09
C SER A 9 -10.65 -8.78 11.98
N LEU A 10 -10.40 -10.04 12.37
CA LEU A 10 -10.30 -11.14 11.42
C LEU A 10 -11.56 -11.19 10.55
N GLY A 11 -11.38 -11.33 9.24
CA GLY A 11 -12.49 -11.30 8.26
C GLY A 11 -12.85 -9.91 7.75
N SER A 12 -12.16 -8.86 8.19
CA SER A 12 -12.31 -7.53 7.56
C SER A 12 -11.67 -7.49 6.16
N THR A 13 -12.34 -6.80 5.24
CA THR A 13 -11.92 -6.66 3.83
C THR A 13 -11.75 -5.19 3.47
N LEU A 14 -10.80 -4.93 2.58
CA LEU A 14 -10.60 -3.65 1.89
C LEU A 14 -11.13 -3.78 0.45
N THR A 15 -11.83 -2.76 -0.02
CA THR A 15 -12.37 -2.72 -1.39
C THR A 15 -11.99 -1.41 -2.05
N THR A 16 -12.01 -1.37 -3.38
CA THR A 16 -11.71 -0.17 -4.16
C THR A 16 -12.86 0.84 -4.20
N SER A 17 -14.07 0.41 -3.81
CA SER A 17 -15.25 1.27 -3.69
C SER A 17 -15.11 2.33 -2.60
N ASP A 18 -14.31 2.06 -1.58
CA ASP A 18 -14.02 2.98 -0.49
C ASP A 18 -12.51 3.05 -0.21
N VAL A 19 -11.86 3.99 -0.90
CA VAL A 19 -10.42 4.28 -0.73
C VAL A 19 -10.09 5.05 0.54
N THR A 20 -11.10 5.50 1.29
CA THR A 20 -10.87 6.14 2.60
C THR A 20 -10.60 5.09 3.68
N LYS A 21 -10.98 3.83 3.42
CA LYS A 21 -10.70 2.70 4.29
C LYS A 21 -9.29 2.15 4.04
N PHE A 22 -8.50 2.11 5.11
CA PHE A 22 -7.17 1.53 5.11
C PHE A 22 -6.85 0.96 6.49
N TRP A 23 -5.83 0.11 6.52
CA TRP A 23 -5.32 -0.48 7.74
C TRP A 23 -4.12 0.33 8.21
N SER A 24 -4.28 1.02 9.34
CA SER A 24 -3.20 1.79 9.94
C SER A 24 -2.31 0.89 10.79
N SER A 25 -1.00 1.13 10.72
CA SER A 25 -0.04 0.57 11.67
C SER A 25 -0.31 1.08 13.10
N PRO A 26 0.15 0.40 14.16
CA PRO A 26 -0.13 0.77 15.55
C PRO A 26 0.19 2.24 15.91
N TYR A 27 1.24 2.81 15.31
CA TYR A 27 1.68 4.19 15.53
C TYR A 27 1.22 5.17 14.44
N GLY A 28 0.42 4.68 13.49
CA GLY A 28 -0.11 5.47 12.39
C GLY A 28 0.93 6.00 11.41
N GLU A 29 2.15 5.45 11.43
CA GLU A 29 3.25 5.88 10.55
C GLU A 29 3.05 5.35 9.13
N PHE A 30 2.61 4.11 9.03
CA PHE A 30 2.27 3.45 7.78
C PHE A 30 0.78 3.12 7.71
N ALA A 31 0.27 3.00 6.49
CA ALA A 31 -1.03 2.43 6.19
C ALA A 31 -0.99 1.52 4.96
N LEU A 32 -1.84 0.49 4.95
CA LEU A 32 -2.05 -0.45 3.86
C LEU A 32 -3.48 -0.29 3.31
N GLY A 33 -3.61 -0.20 1.99
CA GLY A 33 -4.91 -0.14 1.33
C GLY A 33 -4.83 0.17 -0.16
N PHE A 34 -5.95 0.59 -0.74
CA PHE A 34 -6.04 0.91 -2.17
C PHE A 34 -5.78 2.39 -2.44
N GLN A 35 -4.77 2.69 -3.24
CA GLN A 35 -4.47 4.03 -3.76
C GLN A 35 -4.90 4.13 -5.22
N LYS A 36 -5.62 5.20 -5.56
CA LYS A 36 -5.95 5.52 -6.96
C LYS A 36 -4.69 5.96 -7.68
N ILE A 37 -4.47 5.47 -8.89
CA ILE A 37 -3.43 5.97 -9.79
C ILE A 37 -4.06 6.86 -10.86
N GLY A 38 -3.36 7.92 -11.27
CA GLY A 38 -3.72 8.84 -12.38
C GLY A 38 -5.02 9.66 -12.26
N ASN A 39 -5.26 10.53 -13.25
CA ASN A 39 -6.41 11.44 -13.26
C ASN A 39 -7.54 10.89 -14.15
N GLY A 40 -8.72 10.64 -13.57
CA GLY A 40 -9.98 10.53 -14.32
C GLY A 40 -10.56 9.13 -14.51
N SER A 41 -9.77 8.05 -14.65
CA SER A 41 -10.27 6.65 -14.72
C SER A 41 -9.17 5.59 -14.56
N SER A 42 -8.16 5.88 -13.76
CA SER A 42 -6.99 5.00 -13.63
C SER A 42 -7.08 4.20 -12.33
N GLY A 43 -6.69 2.93 -12.42
CA GLY A 43 -7.06 1.86 -11.48
C GLY A 43 -6.55 2.03 -10.05
N PHE A 44 -6.54 0.94 -9.30
CA PHE A 44 -6.12 0.94 -7.91
C PHE A 44 -4.84 0.13 -7.73
N LEU A 45 -3.92 0.66 -6.96
CA LEU A 45 -2.79 -0.09 -6.42
C LEU A 45 -3.11 -0.50 -4.99
N LEU A 46 -2.96 -1.78 -4.67
CA LEU A 46 -2.80 -2.21 -3.29
C LEU A 46 -1.38 -1.82 -2.85
N ALA A 47 -1.27 -0.94 -1.86
CA ALA A 47 -0.02 -0.28 -1.52
C ALA A 47 0.14 -0.04 -0.02
N ILE A 48 1.40 0.12 0.41
CA ILE A 48 1.79 0.64 1.71
C ILE A 48 2.39 2.03 1.51
N TRP A 49 1.98 3.00 2.33
CA TRP A 49 2.47 4.38 2.26
C TRP A 49 2.72 5.00 3.64
N PHE A 50 3.45 6.12 3.66
CA PHE A 50 3.61 6.95 4.86
C PHE A 50 2.30 7.70 5.15
N ASN A 51 1.62 7.30 6.22
CA ASN A 51 0.27 7.76 6.52
C ASN A 51 0.24 9.19 7.07
N LYS A 52 1.31 9.64 7.73
CA LYS A 52 1.40 11.01 8.30
C LYS A 52 1.69 12.09 7.25
N LEU A 53 2.14 11.72 6.05
CA LEU A 53 2.39 12.67 4.97
C LEU A 53 1.08 13.05 4.26
N LYS A 54 0.97 14.32 3.84
CA LYS A 54 -0.17 14.82 3.06
C LYS A 54 -0.18 14.18 1.67
N GLU A 55 0.98 14.13 1.04
CA GLU A 55 1.22 13.32 -0.15
C GLU A 55 1.52 11.89 0.28
N LYS A 56 0.70 10.93 -0.17
CA LYS A 56 0.82 9.53 0.25
C LYS A 56 1.95 8.85 -0.52
N THR A 57 3.18 9.08 -0.08
CA THR A 57 4.37 8.45 -0.65
C THR A 57 4.32 6.94 -0.45
N ILE A 58 4.24 6.20 -1.56
CA ILE A 58 4.16 4.74 -1.59
C ILE A 58 5.55 4.14 -1.38
N VAL A 59 5.72 3.36 -0.31
CA VAL A 59 6.97 2.61 -0.03
C VAL A 59 6.95 1.22 -0.66
N TRP A 60 5.77 0.65 -0.86
CA TRP A 60 5.59 -0.66 -1.50
C TRP A 60 4.22 -0.76 -2.19
N SER A 61 4.13 -1.52 -3.29
CA SER A 61 2.83 -1.90 -3.88
C SER A 61 2.87 -3.30 -4.49
N ALA A 62 1.71 -3.96 -4.50
CA ALA A 62 1.54 -5.29 -5.06
C ALA A 62 1.62 -5.29 -6.60
N ASN A 63 2.05 -6.41 -7.18
CA ASN A 63 2.04 -6.70 -8.62
C ASN A 63 2.77 -5.69 -9.52
N ARG A 64 3.80 -4.97 -9.02
CA ARG A 64 4.63 -4.08 -9.86
C ARG A 64 5.22 -4.78 -11.09
N ASP A 65 5.47 -6.08 -10.99
CA ASP A 65 6.14 -6.87 -12.04
C ASP A 65 5.20 -7.62 -12.99
N LYS A 66 3.89 -7.72 -12.69
CA LYS A 66 2.95 -8.48 -13.55
C LYS A 66 2.61 -7.78 -14.87
N SER A 67 3.10 -6.55 -15.08
CA SER A 67 3.04 -5.85 -16.37
C SER A 67 4.35 -5.92 -17.17
N ARG A 68 5.37 -6.65 -16.74
CA ARG A 68 6.60 -6.84 -17.52
C ARG A 68 6.59 -8.15 -18.29
N ARG A 69 5.87 -8.17 -19.42
CA ARG A 69 6.44 -8.87 -20.59
C ARG A 69 7.59 -7.97 -21.08
N MET A 70 8.82 -8.50 -21.00
CA MET A 70 10.13 -7.85 -21.27
C MET A 70 10.63 -7.01 -20.07
N ASP A 71 11.77 -7.27 -19.42
CA ASP A 71 13.06 -7.81 -19.85
C ASP A 71 13.72 -8.57 -18.66
N PRO A 72 14.35 -9.76 -18.86
CA PRO A 72 15.00 -10.52 -17.79
C PRO A 72 16.44 -10.03 -17.59
N LYS A 73 16.62 -8.80 -17.12
CA LYS A 73 17.83 -8.27 -16.44
C LYS A 73 17.70 -6.76 -16.36
N LEU A 74 17.53 -6.23 -15.14
CA LEU A 74 18.38 -5.17 -14.61
C LEU A 74 17.99 -4.83 -13.16
N SER A 75 18.98 -5.02 -12.29
CA SER A 75 19.22 -4.44 -10.96
C SER A 75 18.12 -4.58 -9.91
N PHE A 76 18.22 -5.68 -9.16
CA PHE A 76 17.95 -5.67 -7.72
C PHE A 76 18.68 -4.48 -7.08
N LEU A 77 17.93 -3.48 -6.63
CA LEU A 77 18.41 -2.69 -5.51
C LEU A 77 18.26 -3.62 -4.30
N TYR A 78 19.36 -4.29 -3.97
CA TYR A 78 19.51 -5.01 -2.72
C TYR A 78 19.27 -4.02 -1.59
N MET A 79 18.22 -4.23 -0.81
CA MET A 79 18.28 -3.93 0.62
C MET A 79 18.87 -5.22 1.23
N GLU A 80 20.19 -5.24 1.43
CA GLU A 80 20.82 -6.28 2.25
C GLU A 80 20.36 -6.11 3.71
N ASP A 81 20.05 -7.25 4.34
CA ASP A 81 20.46 -7.51 5.73
C ASP A 81 21.76 -8.32 5.67
#